data_AF-A0A4U6TG15-F1
#
_entry.id   AF-A0A4U6TG15-F1
#
_cell.length_a   1.000
_cell.length_b   1.000
_cell.length_c   1.000
_cell.angle_alpha   90.00
_cell.angle_beta   90.00
_cell.angle_gamma   90.00
#
_symmetry.space_group_name_H-M   'P 1'
#
loop_
_entity.id
_entity.type
_entity.pdbx_description
1 polymer ?
#
loop_
_entity_poly.entity_id
_entity_poly.type
_entity_poly.pdbx_seq_one_letter_code
_entity_poly.pdbx_strand_id
1 'polypeptide(L)'
;MLKSSSDGHLTNGKASLQRNGALQRFSWTLQNESQTESMLIWHIATDYCRISLYDDTEKCVGSPQVRSRQLPSYDNREVATKLSCYCAYLMSNAPELLPGNSIDTRFVFDETMYKAREALGFKTRDRDGLQRALSFSGVDNSIFTKGLKLGTELENIEDRSLCWKVMAEFWVENILYIAPSDNAKAHIERLAQGGEFLTHLWALLTHAGILNRNQEPKTVEELA
;
A
#
# COMPACT_ATOMS: atom_id res chain seq x y z
N MET A 1 -9.17 -23.10 13.30
CA MET A 1 -8.26 -22.36 14.20
C MET A 1 -7.04 -21.96 13.39
N LEU A 2 -7.00 -20.72 12.90
CA LEU A 2 -5.85 -20.19 12.18
C LEU A 2 -4.74 -19.94 13.22
N LYS A 3 -3.64 -20.68 13.14
CA LYS A 3 -2.43 -20.39 13.92
C LYS A 3 -1.91 -19.03 13.45
N SER A 4 -2.09 -18.02 14.29
CA SER A 4 -1.43 -16.73 14.15
C SER A 4 0.07 -16.96 14.28
N SER A 5 0.81 -16.84 13.18
CA SER A 5 2.28 -16.94 13.18
C SER A 5 2.96 -15.60 13.50
N SER A 6 2.19 -14.60 13.91
CA SER A 6 2.67 -13.38 14.58
C SER A 6 2.01 -13.32 15.95
N ASP A 7 2.75 -12.88 16.97
CA ASP A 7 2.26 -12.74 18.35
C ASP A 7 1.24 -11.57 18.50
N GLY A 8 0.35 -11.36 17.52
CA GLY A 8 -0.59 -10.24 17.47
C GLY A 8 0.05 -8.89 17.11
N HIS A 9 1.35 -8.86 16.81
CA HIS A 9 2.04 -7.62 16.47
C HIS A 9 1.78 -7.19 15.02
N LEU A 10 1.31 -5.95 14.84
CA LEU A 10 1.19 -5.29 13.54
C LEU A 10 2.56 -4.76 13.12
N THR A 11 3.09 -5.20 11.98
CA THR A 11 4.49 -4.96 11.58
C THR A 11 4.66 -4.10 10.33
N ASN A 12 3.65 -3.31 9.99
CA ASN A 12 3.65 -2.41 8.83
C ASN A 12 4.09 -3.09 7.51
N GLY A 13 3.65 -4.31 7.25
CA GLY A 13 3.98 -5.05 6.02
C GLY A 13 5.26 -5.88 6.09
N LYS A 14 6.05 -5.82 7.17
CA LYS A 14 7.24 -6.68 7.33
C LYS A 14 6.86 -8.16 7.35
N ALA A 15 5.81 -8.53 8.07
CA ALA A 15 5.36 -9.91 8.17
C ALA A 15 4.81 -10.44 6.83
N SER A 16 4.03 -9.64 6.09
CA SER A 16 3.51 -10.03 4.77
C SER A 16 4.63 -10.19 3.75
N LEU A 17 5.59 -9.27 3.72
CA LEU A 17 6.78 -9.42 2.87
C LEU A 17 7.58 -10.67 3.23
N GLN A 18 7.75 -10.97 4.52
CA GLN A 18 8.46 -12.18 4.96
C GLN A 18 7.73 -13.47 4.55
N ARG A 19 6.41 -13.54 4.75
CA ARG A 19 5.60 -14.71 4.37
C ARG A 19 5.64 -15.01 2.88
N ASN A 20 5.80 -13.98 2.04
CA ASN A 20 5.88 -14.11 0.59
C ASN A 20 7.33 -14.18 0.07
N GLY A 21 8.33 -14.30 0.94
CA GLY A 21 9.75 -14.38 0.53
C GLY A 21 10.29 -13.09 -0.10
N ALA A 22 9.59 -11.97 0.07
CA ALA A 22 9.87 -10.70 -0.59
C ALA A 22 10.55 -9.66 0.33
N LEU A 23 10.72 -9.97 1.62
CA LEU A 23 11.28 -9.04 2.61
C LEU A 23 12.69 -8.55 2.25
N GLN A 24 13.59 -9.43 1.84
CA GLN A 24 14.96 -9.03 1.48
C GLN A 24 15.00 -8.06 0.30
N ARG A 25 14.03 -8.18 -0.61
CA ARG A 25 13.94 -7.36 -1.81
C ARG A 25 13.29 -6.00 -1.54
N PHE A 26 12.25 -5.97 -0.70
CA PHE A 26 11.41 -4.79 -0.52
C PHE A 26 11.50 -4.17 0.88
N SER A 27 12.43 -4.59 1.74
CA SER A 27 12.61 -4.03 3.09
C SER A 27 12.86 -2.52 3.10
N TRP A 28 13.52 -2.01 2.05
CA TRP A 28 13.79 -0.57 1.91
C TRP A 28 12.51 0.26 1.86
N THR A 29 11.40 -0.32 1.40
CA THR A 29 10.08 0.35 1.36
C THR A 29 9.44 0.52 2.74
N LEU A 30 10.03 -0.08 3.78
CA LEU A 30 9.56 0.02 5.16
C LEU A 30 10.36 1.03 5.99
N GLN A 31 11.50 1.52 5.48
CA GLN A 31 12.45 2.39 6.17
C GLN A 31 12.29 3.86 5.75
N ASN A 32 11.07 4.30 5.50
CA ASN A 32 10.78 5.67 5.07
C ASN A 32 10.60 6.62 6.25
N GLU A 33 10.63 7.92 5.97
CA GLU A 33 10.52 8.96 7.00
C GLU A 33 9.12 8.98 7.66
N SER A 34 8.11 8.54 6.91
CA SER A 34 6.72 8.48 7.38
C SER A 34 5.94 7.27 6.85
N GLN A 35 4.82 6.98 7.52
CA GLN A 35 3.86 5.99 7.02
C GLN A 35 3.21 6.41 5.72
N THR A 36 2.89 7.70 5.59
CA THR A 36 2.35 8.29 4.37
C THR A 36 3.28 8.07 3.17
N GLU A 37 4.59 8.24 3.34
CA GLU A 37 5.56 7.96 2.28
C GLU A 37 5.54 6.49 1.87
N SER A 38 5.56 5.57 2.83
CA SER A 38 5.48 4.13 2.55
C SER A 38 4.20 3.76 1.79
N MET A 39 3.05 4.27 2.25
CA MET A 39 1.76 4.05 1.60
C MET A 39 1.74 4.63 0.17
N LEU A 40 2.30 5.81 -0.06
CA LEU A 40 2.37 6.42 -1.40
C LEU A 40 3.25 5.62 -2.36
N ILE A 41 4.43 5.17 -1.91
CA ILE A 41 5.34 4.33 -2.70
C ILE A 41 4.59 3.07 -3.16
N TRP A 42 3.95 2.37 -2.23
CA TRP A 42 3.19 1.16 -2.52
C TRP A 42 1.95 1.45 -3.38
N HIS A 43 1.30 2.61 -3.22
CA HIS A 43 0.15 2.99 -4.03
C HIS A 43 0.54 3.17 -5.50
N ILE A 44 1.62 3.90 -5.75
CA ILE A 44 2.16 4.16 -7.08
C ILE A 44 2.63 2.85 -7.72
N ALA A 45 3.31 1.99 -6.96
CA ALA A 45 3.73 0.68 -7.43
C ALA A 45 2.54 -0.22 -7.80
N THR A 46 1.48 -0.21 -7.00
CA THR A 46 0.25 -0.97 -7.29
C THR A 46 -0.43 -0.46 -8.56
N ASP A 47 -0.52 0.86 -8.73
CA ASP A 47 -1.11 1.47 -9.93
C ASP A 47 -0.25 1.20 -11.18
N TYR A 48 1.07 1.22 -11.02
CA TYR A 48 2.02 0.81 -12.07
C TYR A 48 1.75 -0.63 -12.49
N CYS A 49 1.72 -1.60 -11.57
CA CYS A 49 1.48 -3.00 -11.90
C CYS A 49 0.08 -3.22 -12.50
N ARG A 50 -0.92 -2.46 -12.05
CA ARG A 50 -2.28 -2.50 -12.62
C ARG A 50 -2.29 -2.11 -14.08
N ILE A 51 -1.48 -1.13 -14.49
CA ILE A 51 -1.34 -0.68 -15.88
C ILE A 51 -0.51 -1.69 -16.66
N SER A 52 0.70 -1.99 -16.20
CA SER A 52 1.68 -2.80 -16.94
C SER A 52 1.26 -4.27 -17.12
N LEU A 53 0.55 -4.86 -16.14
CA LEU A 53 0.13 -6.26 -16.20
C LEU A 53 -1.24 -6.46 -16.87
N TYR A 54 -2.00 -5.39 -17.13
CA TYR A 54 -3.28 -5.47 -17.84
C TYR A 54 -3.08 -5.74 -19.34
N ASP A 55 -2.09 -5.10 -19.96
CA ASP A 55 -1.78 -5.23 -21.39
C ASP A 55 -1.41 -6.67 -21.82
N ASP A 56 -0.97 -7.50 -20.88
CA ASP A 56 -0.64 -8.90 -21.18
C ASP A 56 -1.84 -9.85 -21.08
N THR A 57 -2.94 -9.45 -20.43
CA THR A 57 -4.12 -10.32 -20.31
C THR A 57 -4.96 -10.37 -21.59
N GLU A 58 -4.97 -9.32 -22.40
CA GLU A 58 -5.64 -9.33 -23.71
C GLU A 58 -4.90 -10.18 -24.75
N LYS A 59 -3.59 -10.38 -24.61
CA LYS A 59 -2.80 -11.24 -25.52
C LYS A 59 -3.04 -12.74 -25.31
N CYS A 60 -3.59 -13.15 -24.16
CA CYS A 60 -3.77 -14.56 -23.77
C CYS A 60 -5.22 -15.05 -23.84
N VAL A 61 -6.17 -14.28 -24.38
CA VAL A 61 -7.58 -14.70 -24.55
C VAL A 61 -7.71 -15.68 -25.73
N GLY A 62 -7.10 -16.85 -25.58
CA GLY A 62 -7.18 -17.97 -26.52
C GLY A 62 -7.34 -19.32 -25.84
N SER A 63 -7.58 -19.38 -24.51
CA SER A 63 -7.76 -20.65 -23.81
C SER A 63 -8.96 -20.60 -22.85
N PRO A 64 -9.95 -21.49 -23.01
CA PRO A 64 -11.10 -21.56 -22.11
C PRO A 64 -10.65 -22.12 -20.76
N GLN A 65 -10.62 -21.27 -19.73
CA GLN A 65 -10.30 -21.73 -18.39
C GLN A 65 -11.45 -22.56 -17.81
N VAL A 66 -11.15 -23.83 -17.54
CA VAL A 66 -11.95 -24.73 -16.72
C VAL A 66 -12.12 -24.11 -15.33
N ARG A 67 -13.35 -23.67 -15.02
CA ARG A 67 -13.71 -23.17 -13.69
C ARG A 67 -13.67 -24.32 -12.69
N SER A 68 -12.51 -24.54 -12.07
CA SER A 68 -12.39 -25.37 -10.88
C SER A 68 -13.19 -24.73 -9.74
N ARG A 69 -14.00 -25.56 -9.08
CA ARG A 69 -14.90 -25.22 -7.98
C ARG A 69 -14.07 -25.02 -6.70
N GLN A 70 -13.38 -23.89 -6.59
CA GLN A 70 -12.73 -23.44 -5.34
C GLN A 70 -13.55 -22.29 -4.73
N LEU A 71 -13.65 -22.30 -3.39
CA LEU A 71 -14.19 -21.23 -2.51
C LEU A 71 -13.81 -19.84 -3.07
N PRO A 72 -14.61 -18.76 -2.94
CA PRO A 72 -14.33 -17.49 -3.61
C PRO A 72 -12.87 -17.07 -3.40
N SER A 73 -12.03 -17.34 -4.39
CA SER A 73 -10.64 -16.94 -4.36
C SER A 73 -10.72 -15.44 -4.53
N TYR A 74 -10.50 -14.69 -3.44
CA TYR A 74 -10.35 -13.24 -3.53
C TYR A 74 -9.32 -12.97 -4.63
N ASP A 75 -9.71 -12.23 -5.66
CA ASP A 75 -8.77 -11.81 -6.66
C ASP A 75 -7.79 -10.86 -5.97
N ASN A 76 -6.56 -11.34 -5.73
CA ASN A 76 -5.51 -10.55 -5.10
C ASN A 76 -5.31 -9.21 -5.82
N ARG A 77 -5.56 -9.17 -7.15
CA ARG A 77 -5.52 -7.93 -7.91
C ARG A 77 -6.59 -6.95 -7.46
N GLU A 78 -7.82 -7.42 -7.28
CA GLU A 78 -8.92 -6.60 -6.81
C GLU A 78 -8.68 -6.11 -5.39
N VAL A 79 -8.25 -7.00 -4.48
CA VAL A 79 -7.92 -6.64 -3.09
C VAL A 79 -6.84 -5.57 -3.04
N ALA A 80 -5.71 -5.81 -3.72
CA ALA A 80 -4.59 -4.86 -3.77
C ALA A 80 -5.03 -3.50 -4.33
N THR A 81 -5.76 -3.49 -5.45
CA THR A 81 -6.19 -2.25 -6.09
C THR A 81 -7.18 -1.47 -5.21
N LYS A 82 -8.19 -2.16 -4.65
CA LYS A 82 -9.23 -1.51 -3.84
C LYS A 82 -8.66 -0.94 -2.54
N LEU A 83 -7.83 -1.69 -1.83
CA LEU A 83 -7.22 -1.22 -0.59
C LEU A 83 -6.21 -0.10 -0.85
N SER A 84 -5.41 -0.20 -1.91
CA SER A 84 -4.49 0.85 -2.35
C SER A 84 -5.23 2.16 -2.67
N CYS A 85 -6.30 2.11 -3.47
CA CYS A 85 -7.13 3.27 -3.77
C CYS A 85 -7.81 3.84 -2.53
N TYR A 86 -8.28 2.99 -1.62
CA TYR A 86 -8.88 3.45 -0.36
C TYR A 86 -7.86 4.18 0.53
N CYS A 87 -6.64 3.67 0.63
CA CYS A 87 -5.56 4.33 1.39
C CYS A 87 -5.18 5.68 0.76
N ALA A 88 -5.13 5.77 -0.58
CA ALA A 88 -4.94 7.04 -1.26
C ALA A 88 -6.10 8.03 -1.01
N TYR A 89 -7.34 7.53 -1.00
CA TYR A 89 -8.50 8.33 -0.61
C TYR A 89 -8.36 8.87 0.82
N LEU A 90 -7.95 8.04 1.78
CA LEU A 90 -7.74 8.47 3.16
C LEU A 90 -6.70 9.58 3.26
N MET A 91 -5.54 9.43 2.60
CA MET A 91 -4.49 10.47 2.60
C MET A 91 -4.98 11.81 2.04
N SER A 92 -5.91 11.79 1.08
CA SER A 92 -6.45 13.00 0.45
C SER A 92 -7.67 13.61 1.16
N ASN A 93 -8.57 12.78 1.71
CA ASN A 93 -9.91 13.20 2.14
C ASN A 93 -10.23 12.92 3.61
N ALA A 94 -9.46 12.06 4.27
CA ALA A 94 -9.61 11.77 5.70
C ALA A 94 -8.24 11.57 6.40
N PRO A 95 -7.24 12.46 6.18
CA PRO A 95 -5.91 12.28 6.74
C PRO A 95 -5.88 12.30 8.28
N GLU A 96 -6.91 12.85 8.92
CA GLU A 96 -7.09 12.83 10.37
C GLU A 96 -7.30 11.42 10.98
N LEU A 97 -7.60 10.43 10.14
CA LEU A 97 -7.73 9.02 10.54
C LEU A 97 -6.42 8.24 10.41
N LEU A 98 -5.39 8.84 9.81
CA LEU A 98 -4.12 8.19 9.56
C LEU A 98 -3.11 8.44 10.68
N PRO A 99 -2.11 7.56 10.86
CA PRO A 99 -0.98 7.81 11.73
C PRO A 99 -0.23 9.09 11.35
N GLY A 100 0.17 9.87 12.35
CA GLY A 100 1.00 11.06 12.16
C GLY A 100 0.19 12.35 11.99
N ASN A 101 0.83 13.38 11.45
CA ASN A 101 0.20 14.68 11.27
C ASN A 101 -0.61 14.71 9.97
N SER A 102 -1.88 15.13 10.05
CA SER A 102 -2.79 15.18 8.91
C SER A 102 -2.43 16.26 7.88
N ILE A 103 -1.82 17.37 8.30
CA ILE A 103 -1.33 18.43 7.42
C ILE A 103 -0.13 17.91 6.63
N ASP A 104 0.84 17.28 7.31
CA ASP A 104 2.02 16.70 6.66
C ASP A 104 1.61 15.60 5.68
N THR A 105 0.67 14.74 6.08
CA THR A 105 0.13 13.68 5.22
C THR A 105 -0.47 14.24 3.93
N ARG A 106 -1.29 15.28 4.05
CA ARG A 106 -1.91 15.93 2.88
C ARG A 106 -0.88 16.63 2.01
N PHE A 107 0.07 17.35 2.62
CA PHE A 107 1.14 18.02 1.90
C PHE A 107 1.98 17.05 1.08
N VAL A 108 2.44 15.96 1.71
CA VAL A 108 3.25 14.91 1.04
C VAL A 108 2.46 14.24 -0.08
N PHE A 109 1.16 13.98 0.13
CA PHE A 109 0.28 13.45 -0.91
C PHE A 109 0.18 14.42 -2.11
N ASP A 110 -0.15 15.69 -1.86
CA ASP A 110 -0.33 16.69 -2.91
C ASP A 110 0.97 16.96 -3.69
N GLU A 111 2.11 17.03 -3.01
CA GLU A 111 3.44 17.17 -3.63
C GLU A 111 3.76 15.97 -4.54
N THR A 112 3.50 14.75 -4.05
CA THR A 112 3.74 13.52 -4.82
C THR A 112 2.83 13.45 -6.04
N MET A 113 1.56 13.84 -5.90
CA MET A 113 0.61 13.90 -7.02
C MET A 113 0.98 14.97 -8.03
N TYR A 114 1.51 16.11 -7.59
CA TYR A 114 2.03 17.16 -8.48
C TYR A 114 3.20 16.63 -9.32
N LYS A 115 4.20 16.01 -8.68
CA LYS A 115 5.34 15.38 -9.37
C LYS A 115 4.90 14.30 -10.37
N ALA A 116 3.95 13.46 -9.98
CA ALA A 116 3.39 12.45 -10.87
C ALA A 116 2.75 13.07 -12.12
N ARG A 117 2.01 14.18 -11.97
CA ARG A 117 1.38 14.90 -13.09
C ARG A 117 2.41 15.58 -13.98
N GLU A 118 3.45 16.17 -13.39
CA GLU A 118 4.54 16.79 -14.14
C GLU A 118 5.29 15.76 -14.99
N ALA A 119 5.63 14.60 -14.41
CA ALA A 119 6.38 13.55 -15.09
C ALA A 119 5.57 12.81 -16.16
N LEU A 120 4.27 12.58 -15.93
CA LEU A 120 3.40 11.83 -16.86
C LEU A 120 2.74 12.74 -17.91
N GLY A 121 2.60 14.03 -17.61
CA GLY A 121 1.86 14.99 -18.44
C GLY A 121 0.39 14.58 -18.65
N PHE A 122 -0.18 15.01 -19.78
CA PHE A 122 -1.56 14.67 -20.20
C PHE A 122 -1.65 13.40 -21.09
N LYS A 123 -0.56 12.62 -21.21
CA LYS A 123 -0.51 11.44 -22.08
C LYS A 123 -1.22 10.24 -21.44
N THR A 124 -1.51 9.23 -22.26
CA THR A 124 -2.05 7.95 -21.80
C THR A 124 -1.15 7.35 -20.71
N ARG A 125 -1.75 6.94 -19.59
CA ARG A 125 -1.08 6.19 -18.52
C ARG A 125 -0.91 4.74 -18.98
N ASP A 126 0.02 4.53 -19.90
CA ASP A 126 0.46 3.23 -20.41
C ASP A 126 1.84 2.84 -19.85
N ARG A 127 2.22 1.58 -20.05
CA ARG A 127 3.49 1.02 -19.58
C ARG A 127 4.69 1.84 -20.07
N ASP A 128 4.72 2.21 -21.35
CA ASP A 128 5.81 2.97 -21.93
C ASP A 128 5.91 4.38 -21.34
N GLY A 129 4.77 5.01 -21.03
CA GLY A 129 4.68 6.29 -20.34
C GLY A 129 5.26 6.24 -18.94
N LEU A 130 4.96 5.18 -18.19
CA LEU A 130 5.53 4.96 -16.86
C LEU A 130 7.04 4.74 -16.93
N GLN A 131 7.54 3.96 -17.91
CA GLN A 131 8.98 3.75 -18.10
C GLN A 131 9.73 5.03 -18.53
N ARG A 132 9.12 5.87 -19.36
CA ARG A 132 9.67 7.19 -19.71
C ARG A 132 9.73 8.10 -18.48
N ALA A 133 8.65 8.12 -17.69
CA ALA A 133 8.61 8.90 -16.45
C ALA A 133 9.69 8.42 -15.47
N LEU A 134 9.90 7.11 -15.33
CA LEU A 134 10.98 6.55 -14.51
C LEU A 134 12.37 6.94 -15.05
N SER A 135 12.59 6.90 -16.36
CA SER A 135 13.87 7.33 -16.96
C SER A 135 14.16 8.81 -16.73
N PHE A 136 13.13 9.66 -16.78
CA PHE A 136 13.24 11.10 -16.57
C PHE A 136 13.43 11.46 -15.08
N SER A 137 12.65 10.81 -14.20
CA SER A 137 12.65 11.06 -12.75
C SER A 137 13.70 10.25 -11.99
N GLY A 138 14.31 9.25 -12.61
CA GLY A 138 15.23 8.27 -11.98
C GLY A 138 16.46 8.86 -11.31
N VAL A 139 16.74 10.15 -11.57
CA VAL A 139 17.81 10.94 -10.95
C VAL A 139 17.42 11.46 -9.56
N ASP A 140 16.13 11.62 -9.27
CA ASP A 140 15.65 12.06 -7.96
C ASP A 140 15.27 10.88 -7.03
N ASN A 141 15.30 11.13 -5.73
CA ASN A 141 14.87 10.17 -4.70
C ASN A 141 13.43 10.47 -4.23
N SER A 142 12.58 11.02 -5.11
CA SER A 142 11.21 11.36 -4.75
C SER A 142 10.37 10.11 -4.49
N ILE A 143 9.29 10.29 -3.72
CA ILE A 143 8.28 9.26 -3.45
C ILE A 143 7.72 8.68 -4.75
N PHE A 144 7.52 9.54 -5.75
CA PHE A 144 7.04 9.12 -7.07
C PHE A 144 8.04 8.18 -7.76
N THR A 145 9.31 8.57 -7.82
CA THR A 145 10.38 7.74 -8.41
C THR A 145 10.57 6.43 -7.65
N LYS A 146 10.56 6.46 -6.31
CA LYS A 146 10.60 5.25 -5.48
C LYS A 146 9.41 4.32 -5.78
N GLY A 147 8.20 4.86 -5.93
CA GLY A 147 7.01 4.11 -6.30
C GLY A 147 7.12 3.44 -7.68
N LEU A 148 7.63 4.16 -8.68
CA LEU A 148 7.90 3.59 -10.01
C LEU A 148 8.96 2.48 -9.95
N LYS A 149 10.06 2.69 -9.22
CA LYS A 149 11.11 1.68 -9.01
C LYS A 149 10.53 0.40 -8.40
N LEU A 150 9.73 0.52 -7.34
CA LEU A 150 9.05 -0.62 -6.71
C LEU A 150 8.09 -1.31 -7.70
N GLY A 151 7.31 -0.53 -8.48
CA GLY A 151 6.41 -1.06 -9.50
C GLY A 151 7.13 -1.89 -10.56
N THR A 152 8.28 -1.41 -11.06
CA THR A 152 9.13 -2.15 -12.00
C THR A 152 9.70 -3.41 -11.36
N GLU A 153 10.14 -3.37 -10.10
CA GLU A 153 10.63 -4.57 -9.42
C GLU A 153 9.53 -5.62 -9.21
N LEU A 154 8.32 -5.19 -8.85
CA LEU A 154 7.15 -6.07 -8.72
C LEU A 154 6.71 -6.66 -10.07
N GLU A 155 6.74 -5.87 -11.14
CA GLU A 155 6.47 -6.33 -12.51
C GLU A 155 7.43 -7.44 -12.95
N ASN A 156 8.70 -7.37 -12.52
CA ASN A 156 9.71 -8.38 -12.82
C ASN A 156 9.58 -9.70 -12.03
N ILE A 157 8.53 -9.86 -11.21
CA ILE A 157 8.21 -11.16 -10.60
C ILE A 157 7.54 -12.03 -11.68
N GLU A 158 8.17 -13.14 -12.06
CA GLU A 158 7.69 -14.04 -13.11
C GLU A 158 6.27 -14.57 -12.86
N ASP A 159 5.99 -14.95 -11.61
CA ASP A 159 4.65 -15.38 -11.19
C ASP A 159 3.75 -14.17 -10.88
N ARG A 160 2.86 -13.86 -11.83
CA ARG A 160 1.86 -12.79 -11.67
C ARG A 160 0.92 -13.02 -10.48
N SER A 161 0.59 -14.27 -10.17
CA SER A 161 -0.25 -14.59 -9.01
C SER A 161 0.46 -14.20 -7.72
N LEU A 162 1.76 -14.54 -7.62
CA LEU A 162 2.61 -14.13 -6.50
C LEU A 162 2.77 -12.60 -6.42
N CYS A 163 2.98 -11.93 -7.56
CA CYS A 163 3.07 -10.46 -7.62
C CYS A 163 1.84 -9.79 -7.00
N TRP A 164 0.63 -10.18 -7.44
CA TRP A 164 -0.62 -9.66 -6.89
C TRP A 164 -0.81 -10.07 -5.42
N LYS A 165 -0.43 -11.29 -5.05
CA LYS A 165 -0.50 -11.76 -3.66
C LYS A 165 0.35 -10.92 -2.72
N VAL A 166 1.60 -10.59 -3.12
CA VAL A 166 2.50 -9.73 -2.33
C VAL A 166 1.85 -8.37 -2.08
N MET A 167 1.31 -7.72 -3.11
CA MET A 167 0.64 -6.43 -2.95
C MET A 167 -0.64 -6.54 -2.11
N ALA A 168 -1.45 -7.56 -2.32
CA ALA A 168 -2.69 -7.76 -1.57
C ALA A 168 -2.42 -7.97 -0.07
N GLU A 169 -1.50 -8.87 0.27
CA GLU A 169 -1.14 -9.14 1.66
C GLU A 169 -0.43 -7.96 2.31
N PHE A 170 0.36 -7.19 1.56
CA PHE A 170 0.92 -5.92 2.04
C PHE A 170 -0.19 -4.95 2.43
N TRP A 171 -1.16 -4.70 1.55
CA TRP A 171 -2.24 -3.76 1.83
C TRP A 171 -3.18 -4.22 2.95
N VAL A 172 -3.46 -5.52 3.05
CA VAL A 172 -4.24 -6.09 4.16
C VAL A 172 -3.53 -5.90 5.48
N GLU A 173 -2.22 -6.11 5.54
CA GLU A 173 -1.47 -5.85 6.77
C GLU A 173 -1.37 -4.34 7.07
N ASN A 174 -1.12 -3.51 6.05
CA ASN A 174 -0.95 -2.08 6.20
C ASN A 174 -2.24 -1.41 6.69
N ILE A 175 -3.42 -1.78 6.16
CA ILE A 175 -4.68 -1.19 6.62
C ILE A 175 -4.99 -1.56 8.08
N LEU A 176 -4.64 -2.78 8.51
CA LEU A 176 -4.74 -3.18 9.91
C LEU A 176 -3.71 -2.46 10.77
N TYR A 177 -2.53 -2.17 10.24
CA TYR A 177 -1.48 -1.42 10.92
C TYR A 177 -1.86 0.06 11.14
N ILE A 178 -2.50 0.73 10.18
CA ILE A 178 -2.86 2.14 10.31
C ILE A 178 -4.15 2.36 11.13
N ALA A 179 -4.97 1.33 11.32
CA ALA A 179 -6.26 1.43 11.99
C ALA A 179 -6.19 1.80 13.49
N PRO A 180 -5.31 1.22 14.35
CA PRO A 180 -5.14 1.68 15.72
C PRO A 180 -4.70 3.14 15.72
N SER A 181 -5.40 3.99 16.48
CA SER A 181 -5.28 5.44 16.40
C SER A 181 -5.36 6.09 17.78
N ASP A 182 -4.49 7.06 18.01
CA ASP A 182 -4.48 7.98 19.14
C ASP A 182 -5.51 9.11 18.98
N ASN A 183 -6.01 9.34 17.76
CA ASN A 183 -7.06 10.32 17.47
C ASN A 183 -8.46 9.67 17.48
N ALA A 184 -8.85 9.12 18.63
CA ALA A 184 -10.17 8.51 18.81
C ALA A 184 -11.33 9.49 18.48
N LYS A 185 -11.11 10.80 18.69
CA LYS A 185 -12.08 11.84 18.38
C LYS A 185 -12.44 11.87 16.89
N ALA A 186 -11.45 11.84 15.99
CA ALA A 186 -11.71 11.83 14.55
C ALA A 186 -12.50 10.59 14.10
N HIS A 187 -12.19 9.42 14.68
CA HIS A 187 -12.97 8.20 14.42
C HIS A 187 -14.43 8.35 14.89
N ILE A 188 -14.66 8.89 16.09
CA ILE A 188 -16.01 9.13 16.62
C ILE A 188 -16.80 10.12 15.74
N GLU A 189 -16.16 11.21 15.30
CA GLU A 189 -16.79 12.20 14.42
C GLU A 189 -17.24 11.58 13.09
N ARG A 190 -16.42 10.70 12.49
CA ARG A 190 -16.77 9.98 11.28
C ARG A 190 -17.89 8.95 11.51
N LEU A 191 -17.93 8.27 12.66
CA LEU A 191 -19.03 7.36 13.02
C LEU A 191 -20.38 8.08 13.06
N ALA A 192 -20.41 9.31 13.60
CA ALA A 192 -21.63 10.12 13.64
C ALA A 192 -22.14 10.51 12.24
N GLN A 193 -21.30 10.39 11.20
CA GLN A 193 -21.62 10.72 9.80
C GLN A 193 -21.90 9.48 8.94
N GLY A 194 -22.07 8.30 9.54
CA GLY A 194 -22.30 7.03 8.85
C GLY A 194 -21.10 6.08 8.85
N GLY A 195 -19.95 6.53 9.38
CA GLY A 195 -18.75 5.74 9.58
C GLY A 195 -17.84 5.62 8.35
N GLU A 196 -16.54 5.48 8.61
CA GLU A 196 -15.52 5.15 7.61
C GLU A 196 -15.13 3.68 7.76
N PHE A 197 -14.72 3.02 6.68
CA PHE A 197 -14.28 1.62 6.75
C PHE A 197 -13.14 1.44 7.78
N LEU A 198 -12.15 2.34 7.78
CA LEU A 198 -11.06 2.32 8.74
C LEU A 198 -11.54 2.47 10.18
N THR A 199 -12.61 3.22 10.42
CA THR A 199 -13.15 3.38 11.77
C THR A 199 -13.79 2.11 12.31
N HIS A 200 -14.40 1.30 11.44
CA HIS A 200 -14.91 -0.01 11.84
C HIS A 200 -13.76 -0.95 12.23
N LEU A 201 -12.66 -0.93 11.47
CA LEU A 201 -11.45 -1.68 11.81
C LEU A 201 -10.85 -1.21 13.15
N TRP A 202 -10.74 0.10 13.35
CA TRP A 202 -10.29 0.69 14.61
C TRP A 202 -11.14 0.22 15.81
N ALA A 203 -12.47 0.24 15.68
CA ALA A 203 -13.37 -0.21 16.75
C ALA A 203 -13.21 -1.72 17.06
N LEU A 204 -13.08 -2.55 16.03
CA LEU A 204 -12.86 -3.99 16.18
C LEU A 204 -11.51 -4.30 16.84
N LEU A 205 -10.44 -3.63 16.41
CA LEU A 205 -9.10 -3.80 16.99
C LEU A 205 -9.06 -3.30 18.44
N THR A 206 -9.72 -2.17 18.72
CA THR A 206 -9.88 -1.64 20.09
C THR A 206 -10.57 -2.65 21.00
N HIS A 207 -11.68 -3.25 20.54
CA HIS A 207 -12.38 -4.29 21.29
C HIS A 207 -11.55 -5.57 21.47
N ALA A 208 -10.66 -5.87 20.52
CA ALA A 208 -9.71 -6.98 20.60
C ALA A 208 -8.46 -6.67 21.48
N GLY A 209 -8.37 -5.46 22.06
CA GLY A 209 -7.24 -5.05 22.90
C GLY A 209 -6.01 -4.56 22.12
N ILE A 210 -6.11 -4.37 20.80
CA ILE A 210 -5.04 -3.87 19.93
C ILE A 210 -5.19 -2.36 19.80
N LEU A 211 -4.65 -1.63 20.79
CA LEU A 211 -4.83 -0.18 20.92
C LEU A 211 -3.76 0.65 20.23
N ASN A 212 -2.54 0.10 20.10
CA ASN A 212 -1.38 0.85 19.64
C ASN A 212 -0.65 0.14 18.51
N ARG A 213 -0.01 0.95 17.67
CA ARG A 213 1.01 0.54 16.70
C ARG A 213 2.27 0.24 17.50
N ASN A 214 2.78 -0.99 17.47
CA ASN A 214 4.02 -1.32 18.17
C ASN A 214 5.19 -0.65 17.42
N GLN A 215 5.66 0.49 17.91
CA GLN A 215 6.90 1.09 17.44
C GLN A 215 8.05 0.24 18.00
N GLU A 216 8.90 -0.33 17.13
CA GLU A 216 10.20 -0.84 17.60
C GLU A 216 10.93 0.32 18.30
N PRO A 217 11.46 0.15 19.52
CA PRO A 217 12.12 1.23 20.23
C PRO A 217 13.29 1.73 19.37
N LYS A 218 13.31 3.05 19.10
CA LYS A 218 14.48 3.71 18.51
C LYS A 218 15.66 3.43 19.44
N THR A 219 16.63 2.63 18.99
CA THR A 219 17.86 2.40 19.73
C THR A 219 18.51 3.75 20.00
N VAL A 220 18.70 4.04 21.28
CA VAL A 220 19.39 5.23 21.78
C VAL A 220 20.88 5.06 21.50
N GLU A 221 21.30 5.23 20.24
CA GLU A 221 22.72 5.27 19.84
C GLU A 221 23.08 6.49 18.99
N GLU A 222 22.15 7.43 18.75
CA GLU A 222 22.43 8.71 18.06
C GLU A 222 22.28 9.94 18.97
N LEU A 223 22.84 9.88 20.18
CA LEU A 223 23.16 11.06 20.98
C LEU A 223 24.53 10.90 21.66
N ALA A 224 25.55 10.63 20.85
CA ALA A 224 26.95 10.84 21.21
C ALA A 224 27.44 12.16 20.60
#